data_AF-A0A4R8KCT0-F1
#
_entry.id   AF-A0A4R8KCT0-F1
#
_cell.length_a   1.000
_cell.length_b   1.000
_cell.length_c   1.000
_cell.angle_alpha   90.00
_cell.angle_beta   90.00
_cell.angle_gamma   90.00
#
_symmetry.space_group_name_H-M   'P 1'
#
loop_
_entity.id
_entity.type
_entity.pdbx_description
1 polymer ?
#
loop_
_entity_poly.entity_id
_entity_poly.type
_entity_poly.pdbx_seq_one_letter_code
_entity_poly.pdbx_strand_id
1 'polypeptide(L)' 'MSETKQSAKDKPADVEHPQPAAHSDNEKSKLPERDDASRDQAPSDRPGKKCGEGEPPVG' A
#
# COMPACT_ATOMS: atom_id res chain seq x y z
N MET A 1 8.82 9.57 27.86
CA MET A 1 9.14 8.70 26.73
C MET A 1 8.64 9.39 25.46
N SER A 2 9.35 10.44 25.01
CA SER A 2 10.38 10.43 23.96
C SER A 2 9.79 10.99 22.67
N GLU A 3 9.77 12.32 22.61
CA GLU A 3 9.46 13.13 21.44
C GLU A 3 10.68 13.11 20.51
N THR A 4 10.61 12.40 19.38
CA THR A 4 11.66 12.47 18.35
C THR A 4 11.20 13.39 17.22
N LYS A 5 11.37 14.70 17.44
CA LYS A 5 11.44 15.69 16.35
C LYS A 5 12.74 15.44 15.59
N GLN A 6 12.68 14.68 14.49
CA GLN A 6 13.81 14.56 13.58
C GLN A 6 14.03 15.89 12.86
N SER A 7 15.08 16.59 13.28
CA SER A 7 15.64 17.77 12.65
C SER A 7 16.05 17.45 11.21
N ALA A 8 15.34 18.01 10.24
CA ALA A 8 15.62 17.88 8.81
C ALA A 8 16.86 18.71 8.38
N LYS A 9 18.02 18.49 9.00
CA LYS A 9 19.26 19.24 8.73
C LYS A 9 20.43 18.39 8.20
N ASP A 10 20.17 17.16 7.80
CA ASP A 10 21.11 16.33 7.02
C ASP A 10 20.47 15.99 5.67
N LYS A 11 20.57 16.91 4.70
CA LYS A 11 20.27 16.63 3.28
C LYS A 11 21.61 16.49 2.54
N PRO A 12 22.01 15.30 2.08
CA PRO A 12 23.09 15.18 1.12
C PRO A 12 22.61 15.63 -0.26
N ALA A 13 23.47 16.38 -0.96
CA ALA A 13 23.38 16.86 -2.35
C ALA A 13 22.00 17.34 -2.81
N ASP A 14 21.94 18.65 -3.06
CA ASP A 14 20.87 19.35 -3.75
C ASP A 14 20.73 18.85 -5.20
N VAL A 15 20.26 17.62 -5.37
CA VAL A 15 19.45 17.26 -6.50
C VAL A 15 18.16 18.03 -6.24
N GLU A 16 17.87 19.03 -7.07
CA GLU A 16 16.63 19.80 -7.08
C GLU A 16 15.46 18.82 -7.20
N HIS A 17 15.03 18.25 -6.07
CA HIS A 17 13.90 17.35 -6.02
C HIS A 17 12.69 18.25 -6.24
N PRO A 18 11.96 18.08 -7.37
CA PRO A 18 10.81 18.90 -7.63
C PRO A 18 9.87 18.83 -6.43
N GLN A 19 9.24 19.97 -6.12
CA GLN A 19 8.35 20.03 -4.97
C GLN A 19 7.34 18.87 -5.03
N PRO A 20 7.09 18.17 -3.91
CA PRO A 20 6.08 17.13 -3.86
C PRO A 20 4.74 17.68 -4.35
N ALA A 21 4.02 16.90 -5.14
CA ALA A 21 2.72 17.32 -5.65
C ALA A 21 1.75 17.57 -4.48
N ALA A 22 1.13 18.75 -4.47
CA ALA A 22 0.05 19.05 -3.54
C ALA A 22 -1.25 18.45 -4.10
N HIS A 23 -1.80 17.45 -3.42
CA HIS A 23 -3.09 16.87 -3.75
C HIS A 23 -4.21 17.61 -3.00
N SER A 24 -5.39 17.75 -3.63
CA SER A 24 -6.56 18.31 -2.98
C SER A 24 -7.37 17.19 -2.34
N ASP A 25 -7.26 17.03 -1.03
CA ASP A 25 -8.01 16.03 -0.25
C ASP A 25 -9.42 16.55 0.10
N ASN A 26 -10.19 16.89 -0.93
CA ASN A 26 -11.59 17.31 -0.79
C ASN A 26 -12.55 16.09 -0.92
N GLU A 27 -13.86 16.32 -0.76
CA GLU A 27 -14.87 15.25 -0.82
C GLU A 27 -14.86 14.44 -2.13
N LYS A 28 -14.41 15.03 -3.25
CA LYS A 28 -14.29 14.35 -4.55
C LYS A 28 -13.09 13.40 -4.61
N SER A 29 -12.09 13.59 -3.75
CA SER A 29 -10.89 12.74 -3.66
C SER A 29 -11.09 11.58 -2.69
N LYS A 30 -12.22 11.55 -1.97
CA LYS A 30 -12.54 10.42 -1.09
C LYS A 30 -12.70 9.16 -1.95
N LEU A 31 -11.89 8.15 -1.63
CA LEU A 31 -12.07 6.83 -2.24
C LEU A 31 -13.49 6.32 -1.94
N PRO A 32 -14.12 5.61 -2.89
CA PRO A 32 -15.40 4.98 -2.66
C PRO A 32 -15.39 4.10 -1.41
N GLU A 33 -16.57 3.88 -0.83
CA GLU A 33 -16.72 2.94 0.27
C GLU A 33 -16.18 1.57 -0.15
N ARG A 34 -15.24 1.06 0.63
CA ARG A 34 -14.65 -0.25 0.41
C ARG A 34 -15.43 -1.24 1.26
N ASP A 35 -16.04 -2.23 0.63
CA ASP A 35 -16.57 -3.39 1.33
C ASP A 35 -15.40 -4.30 1.74
N ASP A 36 -14.72 -3.89 2.82
CA ASP A 36 -13.60 -4.62 3.39
C ASP A 36 -14.06 -5.76 4.32
N ALA A 37 -15.38 -5.96 4.53
CA ALA A 37 -15.90 -6.99 5.45
C ALA A 37 -15.55 -8.42 5.03
N SER A 38 -15.34 -8.64 3.73
CA SER A 38 -14.89 -9.95 3.20
C SER A 38 -13.39 -10.01 2.91
N ARG A 39 -12.64 -8.93 3.20
CA ARG A 39 -11.19 -8.83 2.90
C ARG A 39 -10.29 -9.34 4.02
N ASP A 40 -10.84 -9.65 5.18
CA ASP A 40 -10.13 -10.39 6.23
C ASP A 40 -9.86 -11.86 5.85
N GLN A 41 -10.40 -12.32 4.71
CA GLN A 41 -10.13 -13.67 4.19
C GLN A 41 -8.74 -13.71 3.58
N ALA A 42 -7.85 -14.47 4.21
CA ALA A 42 -6.56 -14.80 3.64
C ALA A 42 -6.77 -15.70 2.40
N PRO A 43 -5.84 -15.67 1.42
CA PRO A 43 -5.87 -16.61 0.28
C PRO A 43 -5.90 -18.09 0.69
N SER A 44 -5.46 -18.40 1.92
CA SER A 44 -5.54 -19.72 2.55
C SER A 44 -6.92 -20.09 3.09
N ASP A 45 -7.80 -19.13 3.37
CA ASP A 45 -9.13 -19.39 3.94
C ASP A 45 -10.07 -19.95 2.88
N ARG A 46 -9.83 -19.59 1.61
CA ARG A 46 -10.50 -20.16 0.44
C ARG A 46 -9.46 -20.61 -0.59
N PRO A 47 -8.75 -21.72 -0.31
CA PRO A 47 -7.78 -22.24 -1.25
C PRO A 47 -8.51 -22.66 -2.52
N GLY A 48 -7.94 -22.32 -3.68
CA GLY A 48 -8.47 -22.70 -4.98
C GLY A 48 -8.59 -24.23 -5.11
N LYS A 49 -9.62 -24.71 -5.82
CA LYS A 49 -9.81 -26.15 -6.07
C LYS A 49 -8.83 -26.73 -7.10
N LYS A 50 -8.12 -25.86 -7.83
CA LYS A 50 -7.13 -26.21 -8.83
C LYS A 50 -5.84 -25.49 -8.48
N CYS A 51 -4.71 -26.15 -8.75
CA CYS A 51 -3.42 -25.46 -8.77
C CYS A 51 -3.52 -24.29 -9.78
N GLY A 52 -2.82 -23.20 -9.52
CA GLY A 52 -2.79 -22.07 -10.43
C GLY A 52 -2.30 -22.49 -11.82
N GLU A 53 -2.53 -21.65 -12.83
CA GLU A 53 -2.21 -21.94 -14.25
C GLU A 53 -0.69 -22.11 -14.56
N GLY A 54 0.15 -22.35 -13.56
CA GLY A 54 1.58 -22.54 -13.70
C GLY A 54 2.13 -23.82 -13.05
N GLU A 55 1.33 -24.58 -12.31
CA GLU A 55 1.82 -25.80 -11.66
C GLU A 55 1.32 -27.06 -12.38
N PRO A 56 2.23 -27.85 -13.00
CA PRO A 56 1.85 -29.12 -13.59
C PRO A 56 1.47 -30.13 -12.47
N PRO A 57 0.43 -30.95 -12.67
CA PRO A 57 0.06 -31.96 -11.69
C PRO A 57 1.19 -32.98 -11.55
N VAL A 58 1.67 -33.18 -10.33
CA VAL A 58 2.56 -34.29 -10.02
C VAL A 58 1.71 -35.56 -9.92
N GLY A 59 1.98 -36.52 -10.80
CA GLY A 59 1.32 -37.83 -10.88
C GLY A 59 2.33 -38.91 -11.23
#